data_AF-L9X536-F1
#
_entry.id   AF-L9X536-F1
#
_cell.length_a   1.000
_cell.length_b   1.000
_cell.length_c   1.000
_cell.angle_alpha   90.00
_cell.angle_beta   90.00
_cell.angle_gamma   90.00
#
_symmetry.space_group_name_H-M   'P 1'
#
loop_
_entity.id
_entity.type
_entity.pdbx_description
1 polymer ?
#
loop_
_entity_poly.entity_id
_entity_poly.type
_entity_poly.pdbx_seq_one_letter_code
_entity_poly.pdbx_strand_id
1 'polypeptide(L)'
;MNQRTILLAVAFGLAGFSAAVHLVLGIGGVLESVTDGASVLLPILFLIGAALVVALGVSYATGVVAPPTVYLAGALLMIAHVLAYADWHVFQVAEGIFGFEGHDHSHDDHGHNGDDDGHSHDDDHSHDDDHGHDDDHAHDDDHSHDDDHAHGDDGHDHDHDHDGPAHEVLVDHLRDDLAALSTKLAEIGAAVAFATLFLLER
;
A
#
# COMPACT_ATOMS: atom_id res chain seq x y z
N MET A 1 -19.85 -36.01 4.35
CA MET A 1 -19.23 -35.32 3.20
C MET A 1 -17.96 -36.08 2.83
N ASN A 2 -17.70 -36.36 1.55
CA ASN A 2 -16.45 -37.03 1.18
C ASN A 2 -15.27 -36.04 1.30
N GLN A 3 -14.04 -36.55 1.50
CA GLN A 3 -12.85 -35.72 1.69
C GLN A 3 -12.63 -34.76 0.51
N ARG A 4 -12.93 -35.20 -0.72
CA ARG A 4 -12.84 -34.39 -1.94
C ARG A 4 -13.73 -33.15 -1.88
N THR A 5 -15.00 -33.28 -1.52
CA THR A 5 -15.93 -32.14 -1.39
C THR A 5 -15.47 -31.16 -0.32
N ILE A 6 -14.92 -31.65 0.80
CA ILE A 6 -14.34 -30.78 1.84
C ILE A 6 -13.17 -29.98 1.27
N LEU A 7 -12.19 -30.66 0.64
CA LEU A 7 -11.03 -30.00 0.04
C LEU A 7 -11.42 -28.97 -1.01
N LEU A 8 -12.43 -29.28 -1.82
CA LEU A 8 -12.92 -28.37 -2.84
C LEU A 8 -13.59 -27.13 -2.25
N ALA A 9 -14.41 -27.32 -1.21
CA ALA A 9 -15.01 -26.21 -0.48
C ALA A 9 -13.94 -25.32 0.17
N VAL A 10 -12.88 -25.91 0.74
CA VAL A 10 -11.74 -25.16 1.30
C VAL A 10 -11.00 -24.39 0.21
N ALA A 11 -10.64 -25.05 -0.90
CA ALA A 11 -9.89 -24.43 -1.99
C ALA A 11 -10.62 -23.20 -2.57
N PHE A 12 -11.89 -23.36 -2.95
CA PHE A 12 -12.68 -22.27 -3.50
C PHE A 12 -13.12 -21.25 -2.43
N GLY A 13 -13.31 -21.66 -1.18
CA GLY A 13 -13.62 -20.75 -0.09
C GLY A 13 -12.48 -19.78 0.20
N LEU A 14 -11.25 -20.29 0.31
CA LEU A 14 -10.05 -19.48 0.53
C LEU A 14 -9.71 -18.61 -0.68
N ALA A 15 -9.77 -19.17 -1.90
CA ALA A 15 -9.56 -18.38 -3.12
C ALA A 15 -10.61 -17.29 -3.27
N GLY A 16 -11.88 -17.59 -2.98
CA GLY A 16 -12.97 -16.61 -2.99
C GLY A 16 -12.79 -15.49 -1.96
N PHE A 17 -12.30 -15.81 -0.77
CA PHE A 17 -11.92 -14.81 0.24
C PHE A 17 -10.81 -13.88 -0.28
N SER A 18 -9.71 -14.44 -0.81
CA SER A 18 -8.63 -13.64 -1.40
C SER A 18 -9.15 -12.75 -2.54
N ALA A 19 -9.97 -13.29 -3.44
CA ALA A 19 -10.56 -12.52 -4.54
C ALA A 19 -11.46 -11.37 -4.06
N ALA A 20 -12.22 -11.56 -2.97
CA ALA A 20 -13.03 -10.50 -2.39
C ALA A 20 -12.18 -9.36 -1.84
N VAL A 21 -11.08 -9.67 -1.15
CA VAL A 21 -10.13 -8.65 -0.67
C VAL A 21 -9.49 -7.91 -1.85
N HIS A 22 -9.02 -8.63 -2.87
CA HIS A 22 -8.45 -8.03 -4.06
C HIS A 22 -9.43 -7.12 -4.78
N LEU A 23 -10.71 -7.51 -4.87
CA LEU A 23 -11.75 -6.69 -5.47
C LEU A 23 -11.96 -5.38 -4.69
N VAL A 24 -12.02 -5.44 -3.36
CA VAL A 24 -12.21 -4.26 -2.51
C VAL A 24 -11.04 -3.30 -2.64
N LEU A 25 -9.80 -3.80 -2.50
CA LEU A 25 -8.59 -2.99 -2.63
C LEU A 25 -8.43 -2.42 -4.05
N GLY A 26 -8.72 -3.22 -5.08
CA GLY A 26 -8.67 -2.79 -6.46
C GLY A 26 -9.68 -1.68 -6.78
N ILE A 27 -10.93 -1.78 -6.29
CA ILE A 27 -11.93 -0.71 -6.48
C ILE A 27 -11.51 0.54 -5.71
N GLY A 28 -11.08 0.42 -4.46
CA GLY A 28 -10.63 1.54 -3.63
C GLY A 28 -9.50 2.31 -4.29
N GLY A 29 -8.45 1.61 -4.72
CA GLY A 29 -7.30 2.23 -5.37
C GLY A 29 -7.62 2.85 -6.74
N VAL A 30 -8.56 2.30 -7.51
CA VAL A 30 -9.02 2.97 -8.75
C VAL A 30 -9.74 4.27 -8.41
N LEU A 31 -10.58 4.31 -7.36
CA LEU A 31 -11.26 5.54 -6.98
C LEU A 31 -10.27 6.63 -6.51
N GLU A 32 -9.29 6.25 -5.70
CA GLU A 32 -8.22 7.13 -5.23
C GLU A 32 -7.35 7.66 -6.38
N SER A 33 -7.02 6.80 -7.35
CA SER A 33 -6.27 7.24 -8.54
C SER A 33 -7.02 8.28 -9.39
N VAL A 34 -8.36 8.26 -9.36
CA VAL A 34 -9.20 9.24 -10.07
C VAL A 34 -9.25 10.57 -9.31
N THR A 35 -9.22 10.54 -7.97
CA THR A 35 -9.25 11.76 -7.15
C THR A 35 -7.89 12.46 -7.07
N ASP A 36 -6.84 11.69 -6.89
CA ASP A 36 -5.52 12.21 -6.49
C ASP A 36 -4.46 12.06 -7.60
N GLY A 37 -4.84 11.52 -8.76
CA GLY A 37 -3.93 11.32 -9.90
C GLY A 37 -2.89 10.22 -9.68
N ALA A 38 -3.08 9.37 -8.66
CA ALA A 38 -2.20 8.25 -8.35
C ALA A 38 -2.18 7.19 -9.47
N SER A 39 -1.22 6.27 -9.41
CA SER A 39 -1.10 5.18 -10.39
C SER A 39 -2.30 4.22 -10.32
N VAL A 40 -2.95 4.00 -11.46
CA VAL A 40 -4.05 3.02 -11.63
C VAL A 40 -3.57 1.57 -11.75
N LEU A 41 -2.26 1.34 -11.94
CA LEU A 41 -1.75 0.04 -12.38
C LEU A 41 -1.98 -1.06 -11.34
N LEU A 42 -1.52 -0.84 -10.10
CA LEU A 42 -1.65 -1.81 -9.02
C LEU A 42 -3.14 -2.12 -8.74
N PRO A 43 -4.03 -1.13 -8.59
CA PRO A 43 -5.47 -1.39 -8.44
C PRO A 43 -6.06 -2.22 -9.59
N ILE A 44 -5.68 -1.96 -10.85
CA ILE A 44 -6.13 -2.75 -12.00
C ILE A 44 -5.65 -4.21 -11.91
N LEU A 45 -4.40 -4.44 -11.49
CA LEU A 45 -3.89 -5.81 -11.30
C LEU A 45 -4.67 -6.57 -10.23
N PHE A 46 -5.03 -5.91 -9.12
CA PHE A 46 -5.90 -6.47 -8.09
C PHE A 46 -7.27 -6.89 -8.67
N LEU A 47 -7.90 -6.02 -9.49
CA LEU A 47 -9.17 -6.34 -10.15
C LEU A 47 -9.07 -7.51 -11.12
N ILE A 48 -7.99 -7.58 -11.91
CA ILE A 48 -7.74 -8.69 -12.82
C ILE A 48 -7.57 -10.00 -12.05
N GLY A 49 -6.78 -9.99 -10.97
CA GLY A 49 -6.59 -11.15 -10.09
C GLY A 49 -7.91 -11.70 -9.54
N ALA A 50 -8.75 -10.81 -8.99
CA ALA A 50 -10.08 -11.16 -8.50
C ALA A 50 -10.97 -11.76 -9.60
N ALA A 51 -10.99 -11.14 -10.78
CA ALA A 51 -11.77 -11.62 -11.93
C ALA A 51 -11.32 -13.01 -12.40
N LEU A 52 -10.02 -13.29 -12.41
CA LEU A 52 -9.48 -14.61 -12.78
C LEU A 52 -9.93 -15.71 -11.81
N VAL A 53 -9.97 -15.43 -10.50
CA VAL A 53 -10.47 -16.39 -9.51
C VAL A 53 -11.96 -16.67 -9.72
N VAL A 54 -12.77 -15.64 -9.96
CA VAL A 54 -14.20 -15.80 -10.28
C VAL A 54 -14.39 -16.63 -11.55
N ALA A 55 -13.64 -16.32 -12.61
CA ALA A 55 -13.68 -17.06 -13.87
C ALA A 55 -13.31 -18.54 -13.68
N LEU A 56 -12.33 -18.84 -12.81
CA LEU A 56 -11.95 -20.20 -12.45
C LEU A 56 -13.09 -20.94 -11.75
N GLY A 57 -13.75 -20.30 -10.77
CA GLY A 57 -14.90 -20.85 -10.06
C GLY A 57 -16.10 -21.13 -10.99
N VAL A 58 -16.40 -20.21 -11.90
CA VAL A 58 -17.45 -20.39 -12.92
C VAL A 58 -17.08 -21.53 -13.88
N SER A 59 -15.83 -21.61 -14.32
CA SER A 59 -15.35 -22.68 -15.20
C SER A 59 -15.50 -24.06 -14.57
N TYR A 60 -15.23 -24.17 -13.26
CA TYR A 60 -15.47 -25.39 -12.49
C TYR A 60 -16.96 -25.73 -12.38
N ALA A 61 -17.80 -24.75 -11.99
CA ALA A 61 -19.22 -24.96 -11.76
C ALA A 61 -19.98 -25.33 -13.05
N THR A 62 -19.56 -24.80 -14.18
CA THR A 62 -20.18 -25.05 -15.49
C THR A 62 -19.63 -26.29 -16.20
N GLY A 63 -18.50 -26.84 -15.73
CA GLY A 63 -17.85 -27.99 -16.37
C GLY A 63 -17.25 -27.69 -17.75
N VAL A 64 -17.03 -26.41 -18.08
CA VAL A 64 -16.41 -26.00 -19.35
C VAL A 64 -14.96 -26.46 -19.45
N VAL A 65 -14.27 -26.54 -18.32
CA VAL A 65 -12.88 -26.98 -18.21
C VAL A 65 -12.82 -28.26 -17.37
N ALA A 66 -11.97 -29.22 -17.78
CA ALA A 66 -11.76 -30.44 -17.02
C ALA A 66 -11.27 -30.13 -15.59
N PRO A 67 -11.80 -30.79 -14.55
CA PRO A 67 -11.46 -30.48 -13.16
C PRO A 67 -9.95 -30.47 -12.84
N PRO A 68 -9.11 -31.41 -13.33
CA PRO A 68 -7.67 -31.35 -13.08
C PRO A 68 -7.02 -30.07 -13.61
N THR A 69 -7.46 -29.57 -14.77
CA THR A 69 -6.94 -28.33 -15.34
C THR A 69 -7.33 -27.12 -14.49
N VAL A 70 -8.56 -27.09 -13.96
CA VAL A 70 -9.00 -26.04 -13.02
C VAL A 70 -8.14 -26.05 -11.78
N TYR A 71 -7.84 -27.23 -11.22
CA TYR A 71 -7.05 -27.33 -10.00
C TYR A 71 -5.61 -26.88 -10.21
N LEU A 72 -4.98 -27.29 -11.31
CA LEU A 72 -3.64 -26.83 -11.66
C LEU A 72 -3.61 -25.30 -11.87
N ALA A 73 -4.56 -24.77 -12.65
CA ALA A 73 -4.66 -23.33 -12.89
C ALA A 73 -4.90 -22.55 -11.59
N GLY A 74 -5.76 -23.06 -10.70
CA GLY A 74 -6.01 -22.47 -9.38
C GLY A 74 -4.77 -22.45 -8.51
N ALA A 75 -4.02 -23.56 -8.43
CA ALA A 75 -2.78 -23.62 -7.67
C ALA A 75 -1.75 -22.61 -8.19
N LEU A 76 -1.53 -22.57 -9.51
CA LEU A 76 -0.60 -21.63 -10.14
C LEU A 76 -1.01 -20.17 -9.94
N LEU A 77 -2.31 -19.87 -10.06
CA LEU A 77 -2.84 -18.53 -9.86
C LEU A 77 -2.61 -18.05 -8.42
N MET A 78 -2.86 -18.91 -7.41
CA MET A 78 -2.63 -18.56 -6.01
C MET A 78 -1.15 -18.34 -5.72
N ILE A 79 -0.25 -19.18 -6.26
CA ILE A 79 1.19 -18.98 -6.14
C ILE A 79 1.62 -17.64 -6.78
N ALA A 80 1.07 -17.30 -7.94
CA ALA A 80 1.38 -16.04 -8.61
C ALA A 80 1.00 -14.81 -7.75
N HIS A 81 -0.12 -14.82 -7.04
CA HIS A 81 -0.50 -13.72 -6.13
C HIS A 81 0.45 -13.56 -4.95
N VAL A 82 0.94 -14.68 -4.39
CA VAL A 82 1.92 -14.66 -3.30
C VAL A 82 3.24 -14.08 -3.80
N LEU A 83 3.72 -14.54 -4.96
CA LEU A 83 4.95 -14.05 -5.57
C LEU A 83 4.86 -12.59 -5.98
N ALA A 84 3.73 -12.14 -6.54
CA ALA A 84 3.53 -10.74 -6.91
C ALA A 84 3.59 -9.81 -5.69
N TYR A 85 3.02 -10.22 -4.55
CA TYR A 85 3.11 -9.44 -3.32
C TYR A 85 4.54 -9.39 -2.77
N ALA A 86 5.25 -10.52 -2.77
CA ALA A 86 6.63 -10.58 -2.35
C ALA A 86 7.53 -9.73 -3.26
N ASP A 87 7.35 -9.79 -4.58
CA ASP A 87 8.10 -8.99 -5.54
C ASP A 87 7.92 -7.49 -5.31
N TRP A 88 6.66 -7.06 -5.10
CA TRP A 88 6.33 -5.66 -4.81
C TRP A 88 6.99 -5.14 -3.53
N HIS A 89 7.00 -5.94 -2.46
CA HIS A 89 7.49 -5.47 -1.15
C HIS A 89 8.98 -5.71 -0.90
N VAL A 90 9.57 -6.71 -1.55
CA VAL A 90 10.91 -7.20 -1.18
C VAL A 90 11.94 -6.90 -2.24
N PHE A 91 11.59 -7.08 -3.50
CA PHE A 91 12.60 -7.16 -4.53
C PHE A 91 12.56 -6.01 -5.52
N GLN A 92 11.43 -5.28 -5.61
CA GLN A 92 11.20 -4.25 -6.61
C GLN A 92 11.58 -4.74 -8.03
N VAL A 93 11.60 -6.07 -8.32
CA VAL A 93 12.11 -6.59 -9.62
C VAL A 93 11.18 -6.17 -10.75
N ALA A 94 9.88 -6.00 -10.46
CA ALA A 94 8.94 -5.41 -11.39
C ALA A 94 9.44 -4.07 -11.98
N GLU A 95 10.13 -3.25 -11.21
CA GLU A 95 10.69 -1.98 -11.70
C GLU A 95 11.75 -2.23 -12.79
N GLY A 96 12.62 -3.21 -12.56
CA GLY A 96 13.68 -3.60 -13.51
C GLY A 96 13.18 -4.35 -14.76
N ILE A 97 12.13 -5.17 -14.66
CA ILE A 97 11.61 -5.97 -15.79
C ILE A 97 10.66 -5.17 -16.68
N PHE A 98 9.81 -4.33 -16.09
CA PHE A 98 8.81 -3.57 -16.84
C PHE A 98 9.26 -2.15 -17.20
N GLY A 99 10.47 -1.74 -16.79
CA GLY A 99 11.02 -0.42 -17.09
C GLY A 99 10.25 0.71 -16.42
N PHE A 100 9.66 0.43 -15.25
CA PHE A 100 9.04 1.45 -14.43
C PHE A 100 10.15 2.14 -13.65
N GLU A 101 10.66 3.26 -14.19
CA GLU A 101 11.55 4.15 -13.46
C GLU A 101 10.72 4.91 -12.41
N GLY A 102 10.38 4.22 -11.33
CA GLY A 102 9.72 4.80 -10.16
C GLY A 102 10.66 5.82 -9.56
N HIS A 103 10.42 7.11 -9.86
CA HIS A 103 11.04 8.19 -9.12
C HIS A 103 10.35 8.20 -7.75
N ASP A 104 10.87 7.38 -6.84
CA ASP A 104 10.47 7.46 -5.44
C ASP A 104 10.94 8.83 -4.95
N HIS A 105 9.98 9.74 -4.82
CA HIS A 105 10.21 11.03 -4.19
C HIS A 105 10.35 10.76 -2.70
N SER A 106 11.53 10.28 -2.30
CA SER A 106 12.04 10.48 -0.96
C SER A 106 11.97 11.99 -0.70
N HIS A 107 10.92 12.39 0.00
CA HIS A 107 10.83 13.68 0.64
C HIS A 107 11.77 13.64 1.85
N ASP A 108 13.08 13.60 1.60
CA ASP A 108 14.05 14.22 2.48
C ASP A 108 13.80 15.72 2.42
N ASP A 109 12.71 16.16 3.03
CA ASP A 109 12.49 17.55 3.42
C ASP A 109 13.40 17.81 4.63
N HIS A 110 14.70 17.75 4.35
CA HIS A 110 15.73 18.21 5.26
C HIS A 110 15.55 19.72 5.44
N GLY A 111 14.89 20.07 6.54
CA GLY A 111 15.32 21.10 7.47
C GLY A 111 15.79 22.41 6.85
N HIS A 112 14.89 23.38 6.82
CA HIS A 112 15.25 24.75 7.12
C HIS A 112 14.33 25.29 8.22
N ASN A 113 14.64 24.92 9.46
CA ASN A 113 14.51 25.86 10.58
C ASN A 113 15.55 26.97 10.32
N GLY A 114 15.15 27.94 9.51
CA GLY A 114 15.82 29.22 9.37
C GLY A 114 15.16 30.20 10.32
N ASP A 115 15.58 30.16 11.58
CA ASP A 115 15.65 31.37 12.39
C ASP A 115 16.62 32.32 11.66
N ASP A 116 16.10 33.13 10.75
CA ASP A 116 16.85 34.28 10.21
C ASP A 116 16.14 35.55 10.63
N ASP A 117 16.68 36.04 11.75
CA ASP A 117 16.80 37.45 12.11
C ASP A 117 16.89 38.37 10.89
N GLY A 118 16.15 39.46 10.96
CA GLY A 118 15.88 40.31 9.83
C GLY A 118 17.11 40.98 9.21
N HIS A 119 17.01 41.25 7.91
CA HIS A 119 17.58 42.44 7.30
C HIS A 119 16.67 42.99 6.21
N SER A 120 16.16 44.17 6.48
CA SER A 120 15.60 45.17 5.57
C SER A 120 16.51 45.45 4.38
N HIS A 121 15.95 45.53 3.17
CA HIS A 121 16.33 46.57 2.22
C HIS A 121 15.11 47.04 1.43
N ASP A 122 14.86 48.34 1.63
CA ASP A 122 13.94 49.17 0.88
C ASP A 122 14.36 49.24 -0.59
N ASP A 123 13.41 49.03 -1.51
CA ASP A 123 13.45 49.65 -2.82
C ASP A 123 12.18 50.49 -2.99
N ASP A 124 12.42 51.79 -3.03
CA ASP A 124 11.52 52.91 -3.25
C ASP A 124 10.60 52.69 -4.46
N HIS A 125 9.30 52.56 -4.21
CA HIS A 125 8.28 53.00 -5.17
C HIS A 125 7.18 53.79 -4.45
N SER A 126 7.38 55.10 -4.46
CA SER A 126 6.42 56.13 -4.10
C SER A 126 5.15 56.05 -4.97
N HIS A 127 4.01 55.81 -4.33
CA HIS A 127 2.72 56.32 -4.81
C HIS A 127 2.02 57.02 -3.66
N ASP A 128 1.90 58.34 -3.82
CA ASP A 128 0.99 59.21 -3.07
C ASP A 128 -0.43 58.65 -3.17
N ASP A 129 -1.04 58.30 -2.04
CA ASP A 129 -2.48 58.44 -1.86
C ASP A 129 -2.76 58.84 -0.39
N ASP A 130 -3.11 60.11 -0.28
CA ASP A 130 -3.51 60.86 0.90
C ASP A 130 -4.81 60.27 1.48
N HIS A 131 -4.75 59.50 2.56
CA HIS A 131 -5.91 59.24 3.43
C HIS A 131 -5.48 59.26 4.90
N GLY A 132 -5.62 60.44 5.51
CA GLY A 132 -5.49 60.61 6.94
C GLY A 132 -6.66 59.98 7.70
N HIS A 133 -6.33 59.11 8.65
CA HIS A 133 -7.12 58.87 9.84
C HIS A 133 -6.17 58.79 11.03
N ASP A 134 -6.25 59.82 11.88
CA ASP A 134 -5.79 59.79 13.27
C ASP A 134 -6.52 58.66 13.98
N ASP A 135 -5.78 57.77 14.63
CA ASP A 135 -6.18 57.16 15.89
C ASP A 135 -4.93 56.76 16.68
N ASP A 136 -4.69 57.53 17.74
CA ASP A 136 -3.65 57.32 18.75
C ASP A 136 -3.92 56.06 19.56
N HIS A 137 -3.09 55.02 19.39
CA HIS A 137 -2.97 53.95 20.38
C HIS A 137 -1.49 53.69 20.71
N ALA A 138 -1.06 54.27 21.83
CA ALA A 138 0.16 53.91 22.52
C ALA A 138 -0.01 52.51 23.14
N HIS A 139 0.83 51.57 22.74
CA HIS A 139 1.05 50.32 23.46
C HIS A 139 2.37 50.44 24.22
N ASP A 140 2.27 50.54 25.54
CA ASP A 140 3.38 50.32 26.46
C ASP A 140 3.75 48.83 26.45
N ASP A 141 5.05 48.61 26.42
CA ASP A 141 5.76 47.36 26.63
C ASP A 141 5.33 46.65 27.93
N ASP A 142 5.18 45.32 27.88
CA ASP A 142 5.99 44.44 28.73
C ASP A 142 5.84 42.98 28.29
N HIS A 143 6.91 42.44 27.72
CA HIS A 143 7.09 41.01 27.48
C HIS A 143 7.87 40.40 28.64
N SER A 144 7.24 39.51 29.40
CA SER A 144 7.95 38.48 30.16
C SER A 144 7.10 37.22 30.25
N HIS A 145 7.28 36.31 29.30
CA HIS A 145 6.88 34.91 29.43
C HIS A 145 8.15 34.09 29.67
N ASP A 146 8.39 33.75 30.94
CA ASP A 146 9.22 32.61 31.34
C ASP A 146 8.46 31.35 30.92
N ASP A 147 8.70 30.87 29.70
CA ASP A 147 8.33 29.52 29.31
C ASP A 147 9.56 28.62 29.43
N ASP A 148 9.73 28.06 30.63
CA ASP A 148 10.59 26.90 30.90
C ASP A 148 10.06 25.68 30.12
N HIS A 149 10.33 25.63 28.83
CA HIS A 149 10.19 24.40 28.04
C HIS A 149 11.42 23.53 28.26
N ALA A 150 11.38 22.76 29.33
CA ALA A 150 12.22 21.58 29.48
C ALA A 150 11.92 20.61 28.34
N HIS A 151 12.71 20.69 27.27
CA HIS A 151 12.81 19.66 26.25
C HIS A 151 13.42 18.42 26.90
N GLY A 152 12.55 17.53 27.37
CA GLY A 152 12.93 16.14 27.59
C GLY A 152 13.27 15.53 26.24
N ASP A 153 14.57 15.40 25.98
CA ASP A 153 15.15 14.55 24.93
C ASP A 153 14.71 13.10 25.14
N ASP A 154 13.49 12.77 24.71
CA ASP A 154 13.13 11.42 24.29
C ASP A 154 13.11 11.41 22.76
N GLY A 155 14.29 11.73 22.18
CA GLY A 155 14.63 11.47 20.80
C GLY A 155 14.69 9.96 20.59
N HIS A 156 13.52 9.35 20.43
CA HIS A 156 13.40 8.07 19.76
C HIS A 156 13.43 8.33 18.26
N ASP A 157 14.63 8.65 17.77
CA ASP A 157 14.96 8.50 16.36
C ASP A 157 14.86 7.01 16.05
N HIS A 158 13.70 6.61 15.55
CA HIS A 158 13.51 5.32 14.92
C HIS A 158 14.15 5.40 13.55
N ASP A 159 15.49 5.40 13.51
CA ASP A 159 16.25 5.01 12.32
C ASP A 159 15.85 3.56 12.01
N HIS A 160 14.86 3.42 11.13
CA HIS A 160 14.52 2.15 10.52
C HIS A 160 15.56 1.88 9.44
N ASP A 161 16.75 1.46 9.87
CA ASP A 161 17.74 0.84 8.99
C ASP A 161 17.08 -0.38 8.34
N HIS A 162 16.65 -0.22 7.08
CA HIS A 162 16.05 -1.27 6.26
C HIS A 162 17.08 -2.30 5.74
N ASP A 163 18.28 -2.34 6.35
CA ASP A 163 19.38 -3.27 6.01
C ASP A 163 19.17 -4.71 6.55
N GLY A 164 17.97 -5.00 7.06
CA GLY A 164 17.55 -6.34 7.43
C GLY A 164 17.40 -7.25 6.19
N PRO A 165 17.70 -8.56 6.30
CA PRO A 165 17.48 -9.49 5.20
C PRO A 165 16.00 -9.46 4.76
N ALA A 166 15.76 -9.30 3.46
CA ALA A 166 14.47 -9.30 2.73
C ALA A 166 13.23 -9.97 3.37
N HIS A 167 13.41 -11.08 4.08
CA HIS A 167 12.33 -11.78 4.76
C HIS A 167 11.83 -11.07 6.03
N GLU A 168 12.68 -10.30 6.72
CA GLU A 168 12.32 -9.52 7.91
C GLU A 168 11.42 -8.35 7.52
N VAL A 169 11.78 -7.59 6.47
CA VAL A 169 10.96 -6.50 5.93
C VAL A 169 9.56 -6.98 5.51
N LEU A 170 9.50 -8.14 4.84
CA LEU A 170 8.23 -8.76 4.44
C LEU A 170 7.39 -9.16 5.66
N VAL A 171 8.01 -9.69 6.71
CA VAL A 171 7.32 -10.12 7.92
C VAL A 171 6.77 -8.93 8.69
N ASP A 172 7.49 -7.82 8.76
CA ASP A 172 7.02 -6.61 9.45
C ASP A 172 5.86 -5.96 8.68
N HIS A 173 5.95 -5.84 7.35
CA HIS A 173 4.83 -5.35 6.54
C HIS A 173 3.57 -6.23 6.66
N LEU A 174 3.73 -7.55 6.70
CA LEU A 174 2.61 -8.46 6.92
C LEU A 174 2.05 -8.36 8.35
N ARG A 175 2.85 -8.01 9.34
CA ARG A 175 2.36 -7.83 10.72
C ARG A 175 1.54 -6.55 10.85
N ASP A 176 1.97 -5.50 10.18
CA ASP A 176 1.31 -4.21 10.23
C ASP A 176 0.05 -4.16 9.36
N ASP A 177 0.02 -4.94 8.27
CA ASP A 177 -1.16 -5.11 7.42
C ASP A 177 -1.84 -6.49 7.62
N LEU A 178 -2.77 -6.52 8.58
CA LEU A 178 -3.59 -7.71 8.85
C LEU A 178 -4.39 -8.18 7.62
N ALA A 179 -4.81 -7.26 6.74
CA ALA A 179 -5.56 -7.62 5.54
C ALA A 179 -4.65 -8.34 4.53
N ALA A 180 -3.44 -7.84 4.32
CA ALA A 180 -2.42 -8.52 3.52
C ALA A 180 -2.09 -9.90 4.10
N LEU A 181 -1.79 -10.00 5.39
CA LEU A 181 -1.47 -11.28 6.04
C LEU A 181 -2.58 -12.31 5.88
N SER A 182 -3.82 -11.93 6.22
CA SER A 182 -4.96 -12.84 6.12
C SER A 182 -5.16 -13.35 4.68
N THR A 183 -4.93 -12.47 3.70
CA THR A 183 -5.07 -12.76 2.28
C THR A 183 -3.96 -13.68 1.77
N LYS A 184 -2.70 -13.47 2.18
CA LYS A 184 -1.58 -14.35 1.82
C LYS A 184 -1.72 -15.74 2.44
N LEU A 185 -2.19 -15.83 3.68
CA LEU A 185 -2.51 -17.12 4.30
C LEU A 185 -3.61 -17.86 3.54
N ALA A 186 -4.65 -17.14 3.10
CA ALA A 186 -5.72 -17.72 2.29
C ALA A 186 -5.21 -18.21 0.92
N GLU A 187 -4.38 -17.43 0.24
CA GLU A 187 -3.76 -17.82 -1.04
C GLU A 187 -2.89 -19.07 -0.90
N ILE A 188 -2.02 -19.14 0.11
CA ILE A 188 -1.18 -20.32 0.37
C ILE A 188 -2.06 -21.55 0.66
N GLY A 189 -3.06 -21.39 1.53
CA GLY A 189 -4.00 -22.47 1.85
C GLY A 189 -4.77 -22.96 0.62
N ALA A 190 -5.24 -22.03 -0.22
CA ALA A 190 -5.91 -22.35 -1.48
C ALA A 190 -4.98 -23.05 -2.47
N ALA A 191 -3.73 -22.58 -2.61
CA ALA A 191 -2.73 -23.18 -3.47
C ALA A 191 -2.46 -24.64 -3.11
N VAL A 192 -2.26 -24.92 -1.82
CA VAL A 192 -2.05 -26.28 -1.29
C VAL A 192 -3.28 -27.15 -1.53
N ALA A 193 -4.48 -26.63 -1.27
CA ALA A 193 -5.72 -27.38 -1.46
C ALA A 193 -5.95 -27.73 -2.94
N PHE A 194 -5.75 -26.79 -3.86
CA PHE A 194 -5.83 -27.02 -5.31
C PHE A 194 -4.76 -28.00 -5.79
N ALA A 195 -3.51 -27.86 -5.37
CA ALA A 195 -2.45 -28.80 -5.72
C ALA A 195 -2.75 -30.23 -5.23
N THR A 196 -3.30 -30.35 -4.02
CA THR A 196 -3.73 -31.66 -3.47
C THR A 196 -4.85 -32.27 -4.32
N LEU A 197 -5.87 -31.48 -4.69
CA LEU A 197 -6.95 -31.93 -5.57
C LEU A 197 -6.43 -32.39 -6.94
N PHE A 198 -5.49 -31.64 -7.52
CA PHE A 198 -4.84 -32.02 -8.78
C PHE A 198 -4.12 -33.37 -8.70
N LEU A 199 -3.36 -33.59 -7.63
CA LEU A 199 -2.63 -34.85 -7.41
C LEU A 199 -3.56 -36.04 -7.17
N LEU A 200 -4.72 -35.84 -6.53
CA LEU A 200 -5.68 -36.89 -6.25
C LEU A 200 -6.52 -37.31 -7.47
N GLU A 201 -6.63 -36.47 -8.50
CA GLU A 201 -7.39 -36.78 -9.72
C GLU A 201 -6.53 -37.24 -10.89
N ARG A 202 -5.21 -37.33 -10.70
CA ARG A 202 -4.26 -37.82 -11.70
C ARG A 202 -4.10 -39.33 -11.63
#